data_AF-A0A0F9HF94-F1
#
_entry.id   AF-A0A0F9HF94-F1
#
_cell.length_a   1.000
_cell.length_b   1.000
_cell.length_c   1.000
_cell.angle_alpha   90.00
_cell.angle_beta   90.00
_cell.angle_gamma   90.00
#
_symmetry.space_group_name_H-M   'P 1'
#
loop_
_entity.id
_entity.type
_entity.pdbx_description
1 polymer ?
#
loop_
_entity_poly.entity_id
_entity_poly.type
_entity_poly.pdbx_seq_one_letter_code
_entity_poly.pdbx_strand_id
1 'polypeptide(L)'
;MKLNRLKSVVKQVLKTSANVDGKYARDPFDHYSPEIEIEVDLLTGKLTPDMEGDDVEKFYTPISKWFREVLLKGGIGIEVIDEAIIKLSP
;
A
#
# COMPACT_ATOMS: atom_id res chain seq x y z
N MET A 1 5.78 19.56 -3.31
CA MET A 1 6.57 18.89 -2.25
C MET A 1 7.82 18.26 -2.88
N LYS A 2 9.04 18.39 -2.32
CA LYS A 2 10.27 17.84 -2.95
C LYS A 2 10.20 16.30 -3.02
N LEU A 3 10.60 15.70 -4.15
CA LEU A 3 10.57 14.25 -4.44
C LEU A 3 11.15 13.37 -3.31
N ASN A 4 12.20 13.87 -2.63
CA ASN A 4 12.84 13.18 -1.51
C ASN A 4 11.92 13.01 -0.29
N ARG A 5 11.00 13.94 -0.08
CA ARG A 5 10.02 13.88 1.00
C ARG A 5 8.96 12.80 0.72
N LEU A 6 8.55 12.65 -0.54
CA LEU A 6 7.64 11.59 -0.98
C LEU A 6 8.30 10.20 -0.80
N LYS A 7 9.56 10.04 -1.23
CA LYS A 7 10.34 8.80 -1.05
C LYS A 7 10.49 8.40 0.42
N SER A 8 10.70 9.38 1.31
CA SER A 8 10.81 9.12 2.75
C SER A 8 9.48 8.68 3.36
N VAL A 9 8.39 9.31 2.96
CA VAL A 9 7.04 9.01 3.43
C VAL A 9 6.62 7.60 2.99
N VAL A 10 6.84 7.24 1.72
CA VAL A 10 6.59 5.88 1.20
C VAL A 10 7.43 4.83 1.92
N LYS A 11 8.73 5.10 2.15
CA LYS A 11 9.62 4.18 2.90
C LYS A 11 9.21 4.00 4.36
N GLN A 12 8.66 5.02 5.01
CA GLN A 12 8.15 4.88 6.37
C GLN A 12 6.94 3.97 6.41
N VAL A 13 6.03 4.11 5.45
CA VAL A 13 4.78 3.35 5.37
C VAL A 13 5.02 1.88 5.14
N LEU A 14 5.94 1.56 4.23
CA LEU A 14 6.37 0.18 3.99
C LEU A 14 7.03 -0.47 5.23
N LYS A 15 7.45 0.32 6.23
CA LYS A 15 8.04 -0.19 7.48
C LYS A 15 7.10 -0.18 8.68
N THR A 16 5.96 0.51 8.58
CA THR A 16 5.01 0.64 9.68
C THR A 16 3.68 0.06 9.24
N SER A 17 3.52 -1.24 9.46
CA SER A 17 2.33 -1.82 10.10
C SER A 17 1.01 -1.12 9.82
N ALA A 18 0.12 -1.79 9.09
CA ALA A 18 -1.24 -1.33 8.91
C ALA A 18 -2.04 -1.49 10.21
N ASN A 19 -2.95 -0.55 10.48
CA ASN A 19 -4.02 -0.79 11.45
C ASN A 19 -5.12 -1.57 10.73
N VAL A 20 -5.33 -2.83 11.12
CA VAL A 20 -6.40 -3.70 10.63
C VAL A 20 -7.33 -3.95 11.80
N ASP A 21 -8.59 -3.53 11.68
CA ASP A 21 -9.64 -3.70 12.71
C ASP A 21 -9.26 -3.18 14.11
N GLY A 22 -8.55 -2.04 14.18
CA GLY A 22 -8.12 -1.44 15.46
C GLY A 22 -6.91 -2.13 16.08
N LYS A 23 -6.31 -3.13 15.42
CA LYS A 23 -5.12 -3.84 15.87
C LYS A 23 -3.93 -3.55 14.97
N TYR A 24 -2.74 -3.64 15.56
CA TYR A 24 -1.48 -3.54 14.82
C TYR A 24 -1.28 -4.82 14.01
N ALA A 25 -1.34 -4.72 12.67
CA ALA A 25 -0.99 -5.81 11.78
C ALA A 25 0.46 -5.65 11.33
N ARG A 26 1.19 -6.77 11.29
CA ARG A 26 2.47 -6.84 10.58
C ARG A 26 2.22 -7.13 9.12
N ASP A 27 3.19 -6.78 8.29
CA ASP A 27 3.17 -7.16 6.89
C ASP A 27 3.02 -8.69 6.83
N PRO A 28 1.98 -9.23 6.17
CA PRO A 28 1.85 -10.67 6.00
C PRO A 28 3.10 -11.27 5.35
N PHE A 29 3.87 -10.47 4.59
CA PHE A 29 5.09 -10.91 3.93
C PHE A 29 6.36 -10.90 4.80
N ASP A 30 6.30 -10.44 6.05
CA ASP A 30 7.44 -10.58 6.98
C ASP A 30 7.73 -12.05 7.33
N HIS A 31 6.74 -12.94 7.17
CA HIS A 31 6.80 -14.34 7.59
C HIS A 31 6.29 -15.33 6.53
N TYR A 32 5.89 -14.83 5.36
CA TYR A 32 5.36 -15.60 4.24
C TYR A 32 5.83 -14.95 2.94
N SER A 33 6.18 -15.73 1.92
CA SER A 33 6.36 -15.21 0.55
C SER A 33 5.13 -15.61 -0.25
N PRO A 34 4.56 -14.72 -1.09
CA PRO A 34 3.43 -15.11 -1.91
C PRO A 34 3.89 -16.16 -2.95
N GLU A 35 3.07 -17.18 -3.19
CA GLU A 35 3.37 -18.20 -4.20
C GLU A 35 3.28 -17.67 -5.65
N ILE A 36 2.64 -16.51 -5.82
CA ILE A 36 2.41 -15.84 -7.10
C ILE A 36 2.75 -14.36 -6.99
N GLU A 37 3.03 -13.70 -8.11
CA GLU A 37 3.19 -12.25 -8.13
C GLU A 37 1.85 -11.57 -7.83
N ILE A 38 1.86 -10.63 -6.88
CA ILE A 38 0.69 -9.83 -6.50
C ILE A 38 1.04 -8.37 -6.72
N GLU A 39 0.23 -7.68 -7.51
CA GLU A 39 0.31 -6.23 -7.69
C GLU A 39 -0.76 -5.54 -6.86
N VAL A 40 -0.36 -4.55 -6.06
CA VAL A 40 -1.25 -3.68 -5.30
C VAL A 40 -1.20 -2.29 -5.91
N ASP A 41 -2.30 -1.87 -6.52
CA ASP A 41 -2.47 -0.50 -6.99
C ASP A 41 -2.89 0.39 -5.82
N LEU A 42 -2.02 1.31 -5.40
CA LEU A 42 -2.30 2.22 -4.30
C LEU A 42 -3.29 3.33 -4.69
N LEU A 43 -3.45 3.63 -5.98
CA LEU A 43 -4.39 4.65 -6.47
C LEU A 43 -5.83 4.14 -6.46
N THR A 44 -6.04 2.87 -6.84
CA THR A 44 -7.38 2.26 -6.90
C THR A 44 -7.67 1.35 -5.72
N GLY A 45 -6.63 0.87 -5.03
CA GLY A 45 -6.72 -0.12 -3.95
C GLY A 45 -6.93 -1.53 -4.47
N LYS A 46 -6.85 -1.73 -5.79
CA LYS A 46 -7.07 -3.02 -6.43
C LYS A 46 -5.84 -3.91 -6.26
N LEU A 47 -6.08 -5.19 -5.97
CA LEU A 47 -5.06 -6.23 -5.98
C LEU A 47 -5.19 -7.04 -7.27
N THR A 48 -4.07 -7.45 -7.87
CA THR A 48 -4.05 -8.34 -9.04
C THR A 48 -3.07 -9.49 -8.78
N PRO A 49 -3.52 -10.76 -8.75
CA PRO A 49 -4.92 -11.20 -8.90
C PRO A 49 -5.82 -10.74 -7.74
N ASP A 50 -7.15 -10.84 -7.92
CA ASP A 50 -8.10 -10.50 -6.86
C ASP A 50 -7.90 -11.42 -5.65
N MET A 51 -7.76 -10.82 -4.46
CA MET A 51 -7.46 -11.50 -3.19
C MET A 51 -8.56 -11.30 -2.15
N GLU A 52 -9.83 -11.32 -2.57
CA GLU A 52 -10.97 -11.02 -1.71
C GLU A 52 -10.99 -11.90 -0.44
N GLY A 53 -10.98 -11.28 0.73
CA GLY A 53 -10.98 -11.93 2.04
C GLY A 53 -9.61 -12.39 2.56
N ASP A 54 -8.55 -12.27 1.74
CA ASP A 54 -7.17 -12.62 2.11
C ASP A 54 -6.58 -11.59 3.11
N ASP A 55 -5.64 -12.05 3.93
CA ASP A 55 -4.88 -11.19 4.83
C ASP A 55 -4.02 -10.17 4.08
N VAL A 56 -3.63 -10.49 2.83
CA VAL A 56 -3.00 -9.53 1.91
C VAL A 56 -3.94 -8.37 1.62
N GLU A 57 -5.18 -8.62 1.19
CA GLU A 57 -6.16 -7.56 0.93
C GLU A 57 -6.42 -6.71 2.18
N LYS A 58 -6.62 -7.37 3.33
CA LYS A 58 -6.87 -6.68 4.61
C LYS A 58 -5.72 -5.78 5.03
N PHE A 59 -4.48 -6.16 4.74
CA PHE A 59 -3.29 -5.38 5.09
C PHE A 59 -3.05 -4.22 4.13
N TYR A 60 -3.15 -4.47 2.83
CA TYR A 60 -2.79 -3.50 1.79
C TYR A 60 -3.90 -2.49 1.47
N THR A 61 -5.17 -2.84 1.71
CA THR A 61 -6.30 -1.90 1.52
C THR A 61 -6.20 -0.64 2.41
N PRO A 62 -5.94 -0.76 3.73
CA PRO A 62 -5.67 0.41 4.58
C PRO A 62 -4.48 1.26 4.10
N ILE A 63 -3.44 0.63 3.56
CA ILE A 63 -2.26 1.33 3.02
C ILE A 63 -2.65 2.15 1.78
N SER A 64 -3.43 1.59 0.86
CA SER A 64 -3.97 2.35 -0.29
C SER A 64 -4.81 3.55 0.17
N LYS A 65 -5.69 3.36 1.16
CA LYS A 65 -6.51 4.46 1.69
C LYS A 65 -5.66 5.56 2.30
N TRP A 66 -4.71 5.19 3.16
CA TRP A 66 -3.79 6.12 3.78
C TRP A 66 -2.96 6.89 2.74
N PHE A 67 -2.49 6.19 1.69
CA PHE A 67 -1.72 6.80 0.62
C PHE A 67 -2.49 7.95 -0.05
N ARG A 68 -3.76 7.73 -0.40
CA ARG A 68 -4.63 8.77 -0.96
C ARG A 68 -4.86 9.93 0.00
N GLU A 69 -5.09 9.65 1.29
CA GLU A 69 -5.26 10.70 2.29
C GLU A 69 -4.02 11.59 2.41
N VAL A 70 -2.81 11.01 2.34
CA VAL A 70 -1.57 11.78 2.42
C VAL A 70 -1.31 12.61 1.16
N LEU A 71 -1.63 12.08 -0.02
CA LEU A 71 -1.55 12.85 -1.26
C LEU A 71 -2.46 14.08 -1.20
N LEU A 72 -3.72 13.90 -0.81
CA LEU A 72 -4.68 14.99 -0.64
C LEU A 72 -4.20 16.02 0.39
N LYS A 73 -3.73 15.58 1.56
CA LYS A 73 -3.13 16.48 2.57
C LYS A 73 -1.89 17.23 2.06
N GLY A 74 -1.16 16.62 1.13
CA GLY A 74 0.00 17.21 0.47
C GLY A 74 -0.35 18.16 -0.68
N GLY A 75 -1.63 18.32 -1.02
CA GLY A 75 -2.09 19.10 -2.18
C GLY A 75 -1.75 18.45 -3.52
N ILE A 76 -1.59 17.14 -3.55
CA ILE A 76 -1.29 16.37 -4.76
C ILE A 76 -2.57 15.65 -5.17
N GLY A 77 -3.11 16.00 -6.34
CA GLY A 77 -4.23 15.27 -6.93
C GLY A 77 -3.82 13.85 -7.32
N ILE A 78 -4.76 12.90 -7.24
CA ILE A 78 -4.46 11.52 -7.64
C ILE A 78 -4.26 11.40 -9.15
N GLU A 79 -4.88 12.31 -9.91
CA GLU A 79 -4.84 12.41 -11.36
C GLU A 79 -3.48 12.82 -11.93
N VAL A 80 -2.56 13.33 -11.11
CA VAL A 80 -1.20 13.68 -11.54
C VAL A 80 -0.18 12.55 -11.31
N ILE A 81 -0.65 11.40 -10.82
CA ILE A 81 0.19 10.23 -10.56
C ILE A 81 -0.17 9.17 -11.60
N ASP A 82 0.77 8.86 -12.47
CA ASP A 82 0.58 7.88 -13.54
C ASP A 82 0.50 6.44 -13.00
N GLU A 83 1.33 6.12 -12.00
CA GLU A 83 1.42 4.77 -11.43
C GLU A 83 1.89 4.79 -9.97
N ALA A 84 1.26 3.96 -9.13
CA ALA A 84 1.71 3.70 -7.76
C ALA A 84 1.45 2.24 -7.37
N ILE A 85 2.25 1.34 -7.93
CA ILE A 85 2.12 -0.12 -7.74
C ILE A 85 3.13 -0.61 -6.70
N ILE A 86 2.68 -1.44 -5.76
CA ILE A 86 3.54 -2.33 -4.97
C ILE A 86 3.53 -3.69 -5.66
N LYS A 87 4.70 -4.17 -6.05
CA LYS A 87 4.87 -5.55 -6.55
C LYS A 87 5.36 -6.42 -5.42
N LEU A 88 4.65 -7.50 -5.17
CA LEU A 88 4.97 -8.52 -4.19
C LEU A 88 5.31 -9.78 -4.97
N SER A 89 6.58 -10.16 -4.92
CA SER A 89 7.12 -11.31 -5.64
C SER A 89 7.46 -12.42 -4.64
N PRO A 90 7.53 -13.69 -5.08
CA PRO A 90 8.01 -14.81 -4.26
C PRO A 90 9.39 -14.56 -3.61
#